data_AF-A0AAE1WGH5-F1
#
_entry.id   AF-A0AAE1WGH5-F1
#
_cell.length_a   1.000
_cell.length_b   1.000
_cell.length_c   1.000
_cell.angle_alpha   90.00
_cell.angle_beta   90.00
_cell.angle_gamma   90.00
#
_symmetry.space_group_name_H-M   'P 1'
#
loop_
_entity.id
_entity.type
_entity.pdbx_description
1 polymer ?
#
loop_
_entity_poly.entity_id
_entity_poly.type
_entity_poly.pdbx_seq_one_letter_code
_entity_poly.pdbx_strand_id
1 'polypeptide(L)'
;MGVHGLWELLAPVGRRVSVETLAGKKLAIDASIWMIQFMKAMRDEKGEMVRNAHILGFFRRICKLLYLRTKPVFVFDGGTPALKRRTVIARRRQRENAQTKIRKTAEKLLLNHLKAVRLKELAADLEKRGKRMILKGKDPSFRNQIFYRTRRRK
;
A
#
# COMPACT_ATOMS: atom_id res chain seq x y z
N MET A 1 18.98 -4.35 1.35
CA MET A 1 19.97 -5.20 2.07
C MET A 1 21.33 -4.77 1.56
N GLY A 2 22.38 -4.87 2.37
CA GLY A 2 23.72 -4.34 2.01
C GLY A 2 24.08 -3.06 2.77
N VAL A 3 25.16 -2.44 2.32
CA VAL A 3 25.70 -1.18 2.86
C VAL A 3 24.94 -0.01 2.23
N HIS A 4 24.52 0.95 3.06
CA HIS A 4 23.77 2.12 2.60
C HIS A 4 24.68 3.06 1.79
N GLY A 5 24.19 3.61 0.67
CA GLY A 5 24.95 4.52 -0.21
C GLY A 5 26.06 3.88 -1.06
N LEU A 6 26.36 2.59 -0.86
CA LEU A 6 27.51 1.95 -1.51
C LEU A 6 27.43 1.96 -3.05
N TRP A 7 26.24 1.74 -3.62
CA TRP A 7 26.08 1.69 -5.07
C TRP A 7 26.27 3.06 -5.75
N GLU A 8 25.82 4.13 -5.11
CA GLU A 8 26.02 5.50 -5.60
C GLU A 8 27.50 5.86 -5.60
N LEU A 9 28.21 5.49 -4.53
CA LEU A 9 29.65 5.69 -4.41
C LEU A 9 30.44 4.91 -5.48
N LEU A 10 30.04 3.68 -5.79
CA LEU A 10 30.72 2.82 -6.76
C LEU A 10 30.26 3.04 -8.22
N ALA A 11 29.23 3.84 -8.46
CA ALA A 11 28.69 4.06 -9.80
C ALA A 11 29.75 4.51 -10.83
N PRO A 12 30.69 5.42 -10.52
CA PRO A 12 31.69 5.89 -11.49
C PRO A 12 32.68 4.80 -11.95
N VAL A 13 32.90 3.76 -11.13
CA VAL A 13 33.86 2.68 -11.42
C VAL A 13 33.19 1.42 -11.97
N GLY A 14 31.87 1.42 -12.11
CA GLY A 14 31.10 0.28 -12.59
C GLY A 14 31.35 -0.02 -14.07
N ARG A 15 31.68 -1.28 -14.40
CA ARG A 15 31.83 -1.74 -15.78
C ARG A 15 30.55 -2.42 -16.26
N ARG A 16 30.04 -1.99 -17.41
CA ARG A 16 28.94 -2.70 -18.09
C ARG A 16 29.50 -3.90 -18.83
N VAL A 17 28.92 -5.06 -18.59
CA VAL A 17 29.34 -6.33 -19.19
C VAL A 17 28.13 -6.94 -19.89
N SER A 18 28.33 -7.37 -21.14
CA SER A 18 27.28 -8.02 -21.92
C SER A 18 26.95 -9.38 -21.33
N VAL A 19 25.68 -9.76 -21.33
CA VAL A 19 25.21 -10.97 -20.65
C VAL A 19 25.73 -12.23 -21.33
N GLU A 20 25.98 -12.17 -22.64
CA GLU A 20 26.53 -13.23 -23.47
C GLU A 20 27.94 -13.66 -23.01
N THR A 21 28.71 -12.73 -22.41
CA THR A 21 30.05 -13.02 -21.87
C THR A 21 30.02 -13.96 -20.67
N LEU A 22 28.84 -14.17 -20.07
CA LEU A 22 28.65 -15.08 -18.95
C LEU A 22 28.44 -16.54 -19.40
N ALA A 23 28.28 -16.79 -20.70
CA ALA A 23 28.11 -18.14 -21.23
C ALA A 23 29.26 -19.07 -20.81
N GLY A 24 28.91 -20.27 -20.36
CA GLY A 24 29.84 -21.28 -19.86
C GLY A 24 30.43 -21.00 -18.47
N LYS A 25 30.26 -19.80 -17.90
CA LYS A 25 30.78 -19.44 -16.58
C LYS A 25 29.96 -20.07 -15.46
N LYS A 26 30.64 -20.43 -14.36
CA LYS A 26 30.01 -20.81 -13.10
C LYS A 26 29.63 -19.55 -12.34
N LEU A 27 28.37 -19.38 -11.99
CA LEU A 27 27.86 -18.18 -11.31
C LEU A 27 27.29 -18.54 -9.95
N ALA A 28 27.89 -18.00 -8.88
CA ALA A 28 27.30 -18.06 -7.55
C ALA A 28 26.13 -17.08 -7.45
N ILE A 29 24.98 -17.57 -6.99
CA ILE A 29 23.74 -16.79 -6.89
C ILE A 29 23.27 -16.82 -5.45
N ASP A 30 23.13 -15.64 -4.84
CA ASP A 30 22.43 -15.49 -3.57
C ASP A 30 20.94 -15.83 -3.77
N ALA A 31 20.55 -17.00 -3.26
CA ALA A 31 19.19 -17.52 -3.35
C ALA A 31 18.29 -16.94 -2.23
N SER A 32 18.88 -16.60 -1.08
CA SER A 32 18.19 -16.00 0.06
C SER A 32 17.58 -14.64 -0.31
N ILE A 33 18.32 -13.81 -1.05
CA ILE A 33 17.81 -12.52 -1.52
C ILE A 33 16.71 -12.70 -2.58
N TRP A 34 16.81 -13.68 -3.47
CA TRP A 34 15.79 -13.99 -4.46
C TRP A 34 14.46 -14.35 -3.81
N MET A 35 14.46 -15.24 -2.81
CA MET A 35 13.23 -15.61 -2.08
C MET A 35 12.50 -14.38 -1.53
N ILE A 36 13.24 -13.51 -0.83
CA ILE A 36 12.67 -12.30 -0.23
C ILE A 36 12.16 -11.33 -1.31
N GLN A 37 12.88 -11.19 -2.43
CA GLN A 37 12.45 -10.34 -3.53
C GLN A 37 11.17 -10.85 -4.19
N PHE A 38 11.06 -12.15 -4.48
CA PHE A 38 9.88 -12.70 -5.15
C PHE A 38 8.62 -12.58 -4.29
N MET A 39 8.70 -12.91 -3.00
CA MET A 39 7.57 -12.76 -2.07
C MET A 39 7.12 -11.29 -1.93
N LYS A 40 8.04 -10.33 -2.08
CA LYS A 40 7.69 -8.91 -1.98
C LYS A 40 7.15 -8.32 -3.26
N ALA A 41 7.75 -8.69 -4.40
CA ALA A 41 7.50 -8.06 -5.69
C ALA A 41 6.32 -8.66 -6.46
N MET A 42 6.04 -9.97 -6.33
CA MET A 42 4.92 -10.60 -7.02
C MET A 42 3.64 -10.42 -6.23
N ARG A 43 2.90 -9.37 -6.59
CA ARG A 43 1.56 -9.07 -6.08
C ARG A 43 0.51 -9.32 -7.16
N ASP A 44 -0.65 -9.80 -6.75
CA ASP A 44 -1.81 -9.88 -7.63
C ASP A 44 -2.44 -8.50 -7.83
N GLU A 45 -3.50 -8.43 -8.64
CA GLU A 45 -4.23 -7.19 -8.92
C GLU A 45 -4.86 -6.57 -7.66
N LYS A 46 -5.06 -7.37 -6.60
CA LYS A 46 -5.59 -6.93 -5.31
C LYS A 46 -4.48 -6.49 -4.34
N GLY A 47 -3.20 -6.62 -4.73
CA GLY A 47 -2.04 -6.29 -3.92
C GLY A 47 -1.61 -7.41 -2.97
N GLU A 48 -2.26 -8.57 -3.02
CA GLU A 48 -1.94 -9.73 -2.20
C GLU A 48 -0.75 -10.50 -2.76
N MET A 49 -0.02 -11.20 -1.89
CA MET A 49 1.14 -11.97 -2.30
C MET A 49 0.71 -13.16 -3.15
N VAL A 50 1.29 -13.29 -4.34
CA VAL A 50 1.01 -14.45 -5.22
C VAL A 50 1.45 -15.74 -4.52
N ARG A 51 0.54 -16.71 -4.44
CA ARG A 51 0.84 -18.04 -3.86
C ARG A 51 2.00 -18.68 -4.64
N ASN A 52 2.98 -19.22 -3.92
CA ASN A 52 4.17 -19.83 -4.51
C ASN A 52 5.00 -18.87 -5.41
N ALA A 53 4.93 -17.56 -5.18
CA ALA A 53 5.70 -16.55 -5.92
C ALA A 53 7.20 -16.88 -6.03
N HIS A 54 7.77 -17.44 -4.96
CA HIS A 54 9.17 -17.85 -4.93
C HIS A 54 9.45 -18.97 -5.95
N ILE A 55 8.60 -20.00 -6.05
CA ILE A 55 8.77 -21.09 -7.02
C ILE A 55 8.72 -20.55 -8.44
N LEU A 56 7.69 -19.76 -8.75
CA LEU A 56 7.52 -19.16 -10.08
C LEU A 56 8.69 -18.24 -10.45
N GLY A 57 9.13 -17.42 -9.51
CA GLY A 57 10.27 -16.52 -9.68
C GLY A 57 11.58 -17.26 -9.93
N PHE A 58 11.85 -18.30 -9.13
CA PHE A 58 13.03 -19.15 -9.29
C PHE A 58 13.02 -19.84 -10.65
N PHE A 59 11.90 -20.48 -11.01
CA PHE A 59 11.75 -21.17 -12.29
C PHE A 59 12.10 -20.24 -13.46
N ARG A 60 11.46 -19.06 -13.53
CA ARG A 60 11.72 -18.08 -14.60
C ARG A 60 13.18 -17.63 -14.66
N ARG A 61 13.82 -17.36 -13.51
CA ARG A 61 15.22 -16.93 -13.49
C ARG A 61 16.18 -18.08 -13.84
N ILE A 62 15.91 -19.30 -13.40
CA ILE A 62 16.68 -20.50 -13.78
C ILE A 62 16.61 -20.70 -15.29
N CYS A 63 15.42 -20.68 -15.89
CA CYS A 63 15.26 -20.79 -17.33
C CYS A 63 16.08 -19.73 -18.07
N LYS A 64 16.06 -18.47 -17.61
CA LYS A 64 16.86 -17.39 -18.21
C LYS A 64 18.36 -17.63 -18.10
N LEU A 65 18.85 -18.11 -16.96
CA LEU A 65 20.27 -18.40 -16.75
C LEU A 65 20.76 -19.57 -17.60
N LEU A 66 19.93 -20.61 -17.75
CA LEU A 66 20.23 -21.76 -18.60
C LEU A 66 20.17 -21.39 -20.09
N TYR A 67 19.21 -20.54 -20.49
CA TYR A 67 19.15 -19.98 -21.84
C TYR A 67 20.45 -19.24 -22.21
N LEU A 68 21.03 -18.51 -21.25
CA LEU A 68 22.32 -17.83 -21.38
C LEU A 68 23.53 -18.78 -21.25
N ARG A 69 23.31 -20.10 -21.17
CA ARG A 69 24.33 -21.15 -21.04
C ARG A 69 25.25 -20.97 -19.82
N THR A 70 24.76 -20.34 -18.76
CA THR A 70 25.50 -20.21 -17.50
C THR A 70 25.38 -21.49 -16.65
N LYS A 71 26.29 -21.68 -15.70
CA LYS A 71 26.27 -22.79 -14.74
C LYS A 71 25.98 -22.24 -13.33
N PRO A 72 24.70 -22.06 -12.95
CA PRO A 72 24.35 -21.44 -11.67
C PRO A 72 24.66 -22.36 -10.49
N VAL A 73 25.18 -21.77 -9.41
CA VAL A 73 25.39 -22.38 -8.09
C VAL A 73 24.61 -21.54 -7.09
N PHE A 74 23.52 -22.08 -6.57
CA PHE A 74 22.69 -21.38 -5.60
C PHE A 74 23.29 -21.46 -4.20
N VAL A 75 23.46 -20.31 -3.58
CA VAL A 75 24.00 -20.16 -2.23
C VAL A 75 22.90 -19.62 -1.34
N PHE A 76 22.62 -20.35 -0.25
CA PHE A 76 21.67 -19.94 0.76
C PHE A 76 22.43 -19.49 2.01
N ASP A 77 21.96 -18.39 2.60
CA ASP A 77 22.44 -17.94 3.91
C ASP A 77 22.17 -19.02 4.97
N GLY A 78 23.17 -19.27 5.82
CA GLY A 78 23.01 -20.06 7.03
C GLY A 78 22.48 -19.24 8.21
N GLY A 79 22.84 -19.66 9.43
CA GLY A 79 22.47 -18.95 10.65
C GLY A 79 22.93 -17.49 10.67
N THR A 80 22.10 -16.59 11.20
CA THR A 80 22.48 -15.18 11.31
C THR A 80 23.61 -15.00 12.33
N PRO A 81 24.75 -14.39 11.94
CA PRO A 81 25.89 -14.21 12.84
C PRO A 81 25.55 -13.26 14.00
N ALA A 82 26.21 -13.46 15.15
CA ALA A 82 25.93 -12.73 16.38
C ALA A 82 25.96 -11.20 16.20
N LEU A 83 26.96 -10.69 15.46
CA LEU A 83 27.14 -9.27 15.16
C LEU A 83 25.91 -8.65 14.46
N LYS A 84 25.19 -9.43 13.64
CA LYS A 84 24.05 -8.95 12.85
C LYS A 84 22.72 -9.05 13.61
N ARG A 85 22.66 -9.76 14.75
CA ARG A 85 21.41 -10.00 15.50
C ARG A 85 20.72 -8.71 15.95
N ARG A 86 21.45 -7.78 16.58
CA ARG A 86 20.92 -6.49 17.05
C ARG A 86 20.31 -5.69 15.90
N THR A 87 21.01 -5.60 14.78
CA THR A 87 20.56 -4.88 13.58
C THR A 87 19.33 -5.54 12.93
N VAL A 88 19.26 -6.87 12.90
CA VAL A 88 18.08 -7.60 12.39
C VAL A 88 16.85 -7.30 13.25
N ILE A 89 16.98 -7.34 14.57
CA ILE A 89 15.89 -7.02 15.51
C ILE A 89 15.45 -5.56 15.34
N ALA A 90 16.38 -4.62 15.29
CA ALA A 90 16.07 -3.20 15.09
C ALA A 90 15.32 -2.96 13.77
N ARG A 91 15.78 -3.56 12.66
CA ARG A 91 15.11 -3.49 11.37
C ARG A 91 13.72 -4.12 11.38
N ARG A 92 13.52 -5.21 12.12
CA ARG A 92 12.20 -5.83 12.30
C ARG A 92 11.25 -4.88 13.03
N ARG A 93 11.67 -4.34 14.18
CA ARG A 93 10.87 -3.37 14.95
C ARG A 93 10.50 -2.14 14.13
N GLN A 94 11.43 -1.62 13.32
CA GLN A 94 11.16 -0.47 12.45
C GLN A 94 10.07 -0.77 11.41
N ARG A 95 10.08 -1.97 10.80
CA ARG A 95 9.05 -2.40 9.84
C ARG A 95 7.69 -2.54 10.51
N GLU A 96 7.64 -3.17 11.67
CA GLU A 96 6.40 -3.32 12.47
C GLU A 96 5.82 -1.94 12.81
N ASN A 97 6.64 -1.02 13.33
CA ASN A 97 6.24 0.35 13.64
C ASN A 97 5.74 1.12 12.41
N ALA A 98 6.41 0.98 11.27
CA ALA A 98 5.98 1.60 10.02
C ALA A 98 4.62 1.07 9.56
N GLN A 99 4.40 -0.24 9.67
CA GLN A 99 3.12 -0.87 9.31
C GLN A 99 1.98 -0.43 10.23
N THR A 100 2.24 -0.31 11.54
CA THR A 100 1.28 0.26 12.49
C THR A 100 0.94 1.72 12.17
N LYS A 101 1.94 2.53 11.81
CA LYS A 101 1.72 3.93 11.41
C LYS A 101 0.85 4.02 10.15
N ILE A 102 1.16 3.22 9.12
CA ILE A 102 0.38 3.17 7.87
C ILE A 102 -1.08 2.81 8.17
N ARG A 103 -1.31 1.77 8.99
CA ARG A 103 -2.66 1.35 9.38
C ARG A 103 -3.44 2.47 10.08
N LYS A 104 -2.83 3.12 11.09
CA LYS A 104 -3.46 4.24 11.81
C LYS A 104 -3.79 5.40 10.87
N THR A 105 -2.91 5.72 9.93
CA THR A 105 -3.15 6.76 8.93
C THR A 105 -4.30 6.39 8.01
N ALA A 106 -4.35 5.15 7.51
CA ALA A 106 -5.44 4.66 6.66
C ALA A 106 -6.80 4.69 7.38
N GLU A 107 -6.84 4.24 8.64
CA GLU A 107 -8.05 4.31 9.49
C GLU A 107 -8.52 5.77 9.67
N LYS A 108 -7.59 6.70 9.96
CA LYS A 108 -7.93 8.12 10.09
C LYS A 108 -8.45 8.73 8.79
N LEU A 109 -7.84 8.39 7.65
CA LEU A 109 -8.28 8.86 6.34
C LEU A 109 -9.68 8.36 6.00
N LEU A 110 -9.96 7.07 6.25
CA LEU A 110 -11.27 6.47 6.04
C LEU A 110 -12.33 7.13 6.94
N LEU A 111 -12.05 7.31 8.23
CA LEU A 111 -12.96 7.98 9.15
C LEU A 111 -13.26 9.42 8.73
N ASN A 112 -12.25 10.16 8.28
CA ASN A 112 -12.44 11.52 7.80
C ASN A 112 -13.30 11.55 6.53
N HIS A 113 -13.10 10.60 5.61
CA HIS A 113 -13.90 10.47 4.40
C HIS A 113 -15.37 10.20 4.74
N LEU A 114 -15.65 9.23 5.62
CA LEU A 114 -17.01 8.90 6.06
C LEU A 114 -17.71 10.08 6.74
N LYS A 115 -17.00 10.82 7.61
CA LYS A 115 -17.53 12.04 8.24
C LYS A 115 -17.87 13.11 7.21
N ALA A 116 -17.01 13.32 6.21
CA ALA A 116 -17.25 14.30 5.16
C ALA A 116 -18.47 13.94 4.31
N VAL A 117 -18.66 12.66 3.96
CA VAL A 117 -19.87 12.18 3.27
C VAL A 117 -21.10 12.43 4.12
N ARG A 118 -21.07 12.07 5.42
CA ARG A 118 -22.20 12.25 6.32
C ARG A 118 -22.62 13.72 6.50
N LEU A 119 -21.65 14.63 6.60
CA LEU A 119 -21.94 16.07 6.70
C LEU A 119 -22.62 16.60 5.44
N LYS A 120 -22.23 16.13 4.25
CA LYS A 120 -22.90 16.50 2.98
C LYS A 120 -24.34 16.01 2.93
N GLU A 121 -24.60 14.79 3.37
CA GLU A 121 -25.96 14.24 3.46
C GLU A 121 -26.83 15.08 4.41
N LEU A 122 -26.33 15.36 5.62
CA LEU A 122 -27.05 16.17 6.60
C LEU A 122 -27.34 17.58 6.08
N ALA A 123 -26.39 18.21 5.40
CA ALA A 123 -26.59 19.52 4.77
C ALA A 123 -27.72 19.48 3.72
N ALA A 124 -27.72 18.47 2.85
CA ALA A 124 -28.76 18.29 1.85
C ALA A 124 -30.16 18.03 2.47
N ASP A 125 -30.21 17.29 3.58
CA ASP A 125 -31.45 17.04 4.31
C ASP A 125 -31.99 18.30 4.99
N LEU A 126 -31.10 19.13 5.56
CA LEU A 126 -31.48 20.42 6.13
C LEU A 126 -32.03 21.38 5.07
N GLU A 127 -31.41 21.45 3.88
CA GLU A 127 -31.94 22.24 2.76
C GLU A 127 -33.34 21.75 2.33
N LYS A 128 -33.53 20.43 2.22
CA LYS A 128 -34.84 19.85 1.89
C LYS A 128 -35.90 20.16 2.95
N ARG A 129 -35.54 20.13 4.24
CA ARG A 129 -36.44 20.51 5.34
C ARG A 129 -36.78 21.99 5.31
N GLY A 130 -35.81 22.86 5.06
CA GLY A 130 -36.03 24.30 4.90
C GLY A 130 -37.00 24.61 3.77
N LYS A 131 -36.80 24.00 2.59
CA LYS A 131 -37.72 24.14 1.44
C LYS A 131 -39.14 23.66 1.78
N ARG A 132 -39.30 22.53 2.50
CA ARG A 132 -40.61 22.02 2.94
C ARG A 132 -41.31 22.95 3.93
N MET A 133 -40.59 23.56 4.88
CA MET A 133 -41.17 24.52 5.82
C MET A 133 -41.61 25.81 5.12
N ILE A 134 -40.81 26.31 4.17
CA ILE A 134 -41.18 27.49 3.35
C ILE A 134 -42.44 27.20 2.52
N LEU A 135 -42.53 26.01 1.91
CA LEU A 135 -43.72 25.60 1.15
C LEU A 135 -44.96 25.51 2.04
N LYS A 136 -44.86 24.93 3.25
CA LYS A 136 -45.97 24.91 4.23
C LYS A 136 -46.39 26.30 4.71
N GLY A 137 -45.44 27.24 4.88
CA GLY A 137 -45.75 28.62 5.28
C GLY A 137 -46.39 29.49 4.18
N LYS A 138 -46.26 29.08 2.91
CA LYS A 138 -46.95 29.70 1.77
C LYS A 138 -48.32 29.11 1.48
N ASP A 139 -48.72 28.04 2.18
CA ASP A 139 -50.04 27.43 2.05
C ASP A 139 -51.13 28.40 2.58
N PRO A 140 -52.08 28.85 1.74
CA PRO A 140 -53.11 29.83 2.11
C PRO A 140 -54.00 29.37 3.28
N SER A 141 -54.16 28.05 3.44
CA SER A 141 -54.97 27.44 4.49
C SER A 141 -54.40 27.67 5.91
N PHE A 142 -53.07 27.69 6.05
CA PHE A 142 -52.37 27.97 7.32
C PHE A 142 -52.38 29.47 7.69
N ARG A 143 -52.26 30.36 6.71
CA ARG A 143 -52.33 31.83 6.93
C ARG A 143 -53.71 32.26 7.44
N ASN A 144 -54.76 31.66 6.89
CA ASN A 144 -56.13 31.93 7.33
C ASN A 144 -56.36 31.47 8.78
N GLN A 145 -55.82 30.32 9.19
CA GLN A 145 -56.02 29.78 10.54
C GLN A 145 -55.38 30.64 11.65
N ILE A 146 -54.28 31.34 11.37
CA ILE A 146 -53.66 32.31 12.30
C ILE A 146 -54.50 33.60 12.36
N PHE A 147 -54.97 34.10 11.23
CA PHE A 147 -55.77 35.33 11.16
C PHE A 147 -57.11 35.19 11.91
N TYR A 148 -57.76 34.03 11.83
CA TYR A 148 -59.00 33.76 12.56
C TYR A 148 -58.79 33.58 14.08
N ARG A 149 -57.60 33.20 14.54
CA ARG A 149 -57.30 33.02 15.97
C ARG A 149 -57.02 34.35 16.68
N THR A 150 -56.40 35.31 15.99
CA THR A 150 -56.06 36.62 16.56
C THR A 150 -57.28 37.55 16.68
N ARG A 151 -58.33 37.34 15.87
CA ARG A 151 -59.59 38.10 15.96
C ARG A 151 -60.56 37.66 17.06
N ARG A 152 -60.29 36.55 17.77
CA ARG A 152 -61.14 36.02 18.86
C ARG A 152 -60.71 36.43 20.28
N ARG A 153 -59.69 37.29 20.41
CA ARG A 153 -59.15 37.79 21.70
C ARG A 153 -59.33 39.30 21.93
N LYS A 154 -60.28 39.92 21.23
CA LYS A 154 -60.82 41.23 21.60
C LYS A 154 -62.31 41.08 21.84
#